data_AF-R1DQR4-F1
#
_entry.id   AF-R1DQR4-F1
#
_cell.length_a   1.000
_cell.length_b   1.000
_cell.length_c   1.000
_cell.angle_alpha   90.00
_cell.angle_beta   90.00
_cell.angle_gamma   90.00
#
_symmetry.space_group_name_H-M   'P 1'
#
loop_
_entity.id
_entity.type
_entity.pdbx_description
1 polymer ?
#
loop_
_entity_poly.entity_id
_entity_poly.type
_entity_poly.pdbx_seq_one_letter_code
_entity_poly.pdbx_strand_id
1 'polypeptide(L)'
;MVKQPDSDLAQQSVLQAVVLADSFAQAFRPVSYQVPKALMPLVNVPMIEYTLEFLAASGVQEIFVFCCAHAEQVISYVRDSQLELRLASVRLHVLAAKSPCFSAGDALREVEALGVITSDFVLCHADVVSNLELGSVIAAHKARRESDRDAVMTTVLRRVPAGSRSHRAEDATLVATSGETGRLLLYEQAGKSVSQFEYLGKTIYTHVITDAYATRVHDPRSFDGVSRDILRRWAYPHVPDSNGLPGAAYKCGRGGVYKERGVSLARSCVVEGASALGAGSSVGERSVVRASVLGRGCCVGSGCTVEGSYLWADVRVGEGAAVRGAICCDGVVIGAGAVVPSGCLLGPGVEVPAGADEVVPGETFFSEVEATMQRGIEADHTVENVALEVNSLKFAQNRTFADCLQPLLLTLLSSLQLSTRTKKERPREIKRCLKRWGALLGRFVQSQADQDVLLATLISVATESDALADVLSEEAILRWASAAEAAPCGSPTRALLDSAAPFLTWLQEAEEDSEED
;
A
#
# COMPACT_ATOMS: atom_id res chain seq x y z
N MET A 1 -10.59 57.48 -31.17
CA MET A 1 -10.36 56.05 -31.43
C MET A 1 -9.79 55.43 -30.17
N VAL A 2 -10.65 54.83 -29.36
CA VAL A 2 -10.27 54.13 -28.13
C VAL A 2 -9.79 52.74 -28.54
N LYS A 3 -8.52 52.40 -28.27
CA LYS A 3 -8.01 51.04 -28.45
C LYS A 3 -8.76 50.13 -27.48
N GLN A 4 -9.41 49.09 -28.02
CA GLN A 4 -9.90 47.97 -27.21
C GLN A 4 -8.72 47.30 -26.50
N PRO A 5 -8.88 46.84 -25.24
CA PRO A 5 -7.85 46.04 -24.60
C PRO A 5 -7.80 44.65 -25.25
N ASP A 6 -6.58 44.19 -25.55
CA ASP A 6 -6.28 42.88 -26.14
C ASP A 6 -6.94 41.75 -25.33
N SER A 7 -7.78 40.95 -25.99
CA SER A 7 -8.53 39.82 -25.40
C SER A 7 -7.74 38.51 -25.36
N ASP A 8 -6.43 38.51 -25.60
CA ASP A 8 -5.68 37.29 -25.94
C ASP A 8 -4.58 36.91 -24.92
N LEU A 9 -4.93 36.96 -23.63
CA LEU A 9 -4.17 36.25 -22.58
C LEU A 9 -5.15 35.40 -21.77
N ALA A 10 -5.78 34.41 -22.43
CA ALA A 10 -6.37 33.29 -21.70
C ALA A 10 -5.22 32.60 -20.94
N GLN A 11 -5.12 32.83 -19.63
CA GLN A 11 -4.25 32.07 -18.74
C GLN A 11 -4.58 30.58 -18.95
N GLN A 12 -3.74 29.86 -19.71
CA GLN A 12 -3.88 28.42 -19.81
C GLN A 12 -3.76 27.86 -18.39
N SER A 13 -4.82 27.21 -17.91
CA SER A 13 -4.81 26.62 -16.59
C SER A 13 -3.72 25.56 -16.52
N VAL A 14 -2.87 25.68 -15.51
CA VAL A 14 -1.79 24.73 -15.21
C VAL A 14 -2.42 23.36 -14.99
N LEU A 15 -1.91 22.32 -15.67
CA LEU A 15 -2.39 20.96 -15.47
C LEU A 15 -1.83 20.43 -14.14
N GLN A 16 -2.73 20.20 -13.18
CA GLN A 16 -2.42 19.70 -11.86
C GLN A 16 -2.66 18.18 -11.77
N ALA A 17 -1.87 17.48 -10.96
CA ALA A 17 -2.11 16.09 -10.61
C ALA A 17 -2.02 15.86 -9.10
N VAL A 18 -2.82 14.93 -8.59
CA VAL A 18 -2.79 14.46 -7.22
C VAL A 18 -2.35 12.99 -7.23
N VAL A 19 -1.25 12.70 -6.55
CA VAL A 19 -0.67 11.37 -6.39
C VAL A 19 -0.92 10.91 -4.97
N LEU A 20 -1.75 9.88 -4.79
CA LEU A 20 -1.91 9.22 -3.50
C LEU A 20 -0.73 8.27 -3.27
N ALA A 21 0.16 8.64 -2.34
CA ALA A 21 1.32 7.82 -1.98
C ALA A 21 0.94 6.60 -1.14
N ASP A 22 -0.17 6.70 -0.39
CA ASP A 22 -0.72 5.57 0.34
C ASP A 22 -1.71 4.79 -0.55
N SER A 23 -1.64 3.47 -0.45
CA SER A 23 -2.54 2.57 -1.20
C SER A 23 -3.72 2.08 -0.38
N PHE A 24 -3.72 2.33 0.95
CA PHE A 24 -4.71 1.84 1.94
C PHE A 24 -4.90 0.30 1.91
N ALA A 25 -4.02 -0.42 1.20
CA ALA A 25 -4.11 -1.85 0.96
C ALA A 25 -3.15 -2.62 1.85
N GLN A 26 -3.61 -3.75 2.37
CA GLN A 26 -2.85 -4.60 3.30
C GLN A 26 -2.05 -5.71 2.61
N ALA A 27 -2.03 -5.74 1.27
CA ALA A 27 -1.49 -6.85 0.48
C ALA A 27 0.03 -7.05 0.61
N PHE A 28 0.77 -6.03 1.04
CA PHE A 28 2.23 -6.08 1.22
C PHE A 28 2.64 -6.20 2.70
N ARG A 29 1.70 -6.50 3.61
CA ARG A 29 2.06 -6.86 4.99
C ARG A 29 2.85 -8.18 4.98
N PRO A 30 3.93 -8.28 5.78
CA PRO A 30 4.35 -7.36 6.85
C PRO A 30 5.29 -6.23 6.39
N VAL A 31 5.77 -6.20 5.15
CA VAL A 31 6.78 -5.24 4.67
C VAL A 31 6.28 -3.80 4.72
N SER A 32 5.00 -3.60 4.40
CA SER A 32 4.36 -2.28 4.42
C SER A 32 4.28 -1.62 5.81
N TYR A 33 4.60 -2.33 6.89
CA TYR A 33 4.68 -1.75 8.24
C TYR A 33 5.94 -0.91 8.47
N GLN A 34 7.01 -1.19 7.70
CA GLN A 34 8.30 -0.50 7.87
C GLN A 34 8.56 0.47 6.74
N VAL A 35 8.22 0.08 5.51
CA VAL A 35 8.48 0.85 4.29
C VAL A 35 7.15 1.13 3.59
N PRO A 36 6.82 2.40 3.27
CA PRO A 36 5.61 2.72 2.52
C PRO A 36 5.68 2.11 1.13
N LYS A 37 4.54 1.61 0.64
CA LYS A 37 4.46 0.95 -0.67
C LYS A 37 5.03 1.81 -1.80
N ALA A 38 4.76 3.11 -1.81
CA ALA A 38 5.29 4.05 -2.81
C ALA A 38 6.83 4.00 -2.95
N LEU A 39 7.55 3.65 -1.89
CA LEU A 39 9.01 3.60 -1.88
C LEU A 39 9.59 2.20 -2.13
N MET A 40 8.75 1.16 -2.23
CA MET A 40 9.25 -0.19 -2.51
C MET A 40 9.86 -0.23 -3.92
N PRO A 41 11.05 -0.86 -4.09
CA PRO A 41 11.79 -0.81 -5.34
C PRO A 41 11.23 -1.79 -6.38
N LEU A 42 10.76 -1.25 -7.50
CA LEU A 42 10.36 -1.98 -8.70
C LEU A 42 11.51 -1.92 -9.72
N VAL A 43 12.20 -3.04 -9.92
CA VAL A 43 13.43 -3.11 -10.74
C VAL A 43 14.47 -2.09 -10.27
N ASN A 44 14.76 -2.10 -8.96
CA ASN A 44 15.75 -1.25 -8.28
C ASN A 44 15.48 0.27 -8.34
N VAL A 45 14.25 0.68 -8.66
CA VAL A 45 13.79 2.07 -8.60
C VAL A 45 12.47 2.12 -7.80
N PRO A 46 12.30 3.05 -6.85
CA PRO A 46 11.05 3.21 -6.11
C PRO A 46 9.82 3.41 -7.01
N MET A 47 8.67 2.81 -6.66
CA MET A 47 7.46 2.88 -7.50
C MET A 47 7.00 4.32 -7.78
N ILE A 48 7.12 5.23 -6.81
CA ILE A 48 6.73 6.64 -6.95
C ILE A 48 7.42 7.32 -8.14
N GLU A 49 8.67 6.96 -8.44
CA GLU A 49 9.43 7.52 -9.55
C GLU A 49 8.78 7.22 -10.91
N TYR A 50 8.28 5.99 -11.10
CA TYR A 50 7.60 5.60 -12.33
C TYR A 50 6.33 6.42 -12.54
N THR A 51 5.55 6.66 -11.48
CA THR A 51 4.36 7.51 -11.54
C THR A 51 4.72 8.96 -11.87
N LEU A 52 5.72 9.53 -11.18
CA LEU A 52 6.11 10.93 -11.38
C LEU A 52 6.67 11.17 -12.78
N GLU A 53 7.50 10.27 -13.30
CA GLU A 53 8.00 10.31 -14.68
C GLU A 53 6.87 10.25 -15.70
N PHE A 54 5.91 9.34 -15.51
CA PHE A 54 4.75 9.21 -16.38
C PHE A 54 3.92 10.50 -16.43
N LEU A 55 3.68 11.12 -15.27
CA LEU A 55 2.94 12.39 -15.19
C LEU A 55 3.71 13.54 -15.84
N ALA A 56 5.02 13.63 -15.60
CA ALA A 56 5.88 14.63 -16.21
C ALA A 56 5.94 14.48 -17.73
N ALA A 57 6.12 13.26 -18.23
CA ALA A 57 6.10 12.95 -19.67
C ALA A 57 4.75 13.28 -20.32
N SER A 58 3.66 13.22 -19.55
CA SER A 58 2.31 13.59 -19.99
C SER A 58 2.03 15.10 -19.99
N GLY A 59 3.00 15.93 -19.57
CA GLY A 59 2.87 17.39 -19.55
C GLY A 59 2.19 17.98 -18.31
N VAL A 60 2.11 17.22 -17.21
CA VAL A 60 1.66 17.75 -15.92
C VAL A 60 2.70 18.74 -15.39
N GLN A 61 2.25 19.91 -14.93
CA GLN A 61 3.14 21.01 -14.50
C GLN A 61 3.22 21.14 -12.98
N GLU A 62 2.22 20.63 -12.25
CA GLU A 62 2.18 20.70 -10.79
C GLU A 62 1.65 19.38 -10.23
N ILE A 63 2.42 18.74 -9.34
CA ILE A 63 2.08 17.44 -8.76
C ILE A 63 2.01 17.57 -7.24
N PHE A 64 0.88 17.17 -6.67
CA PHE A 64 0.66 17.06 -5.23
C PHE A 64 0.75 15.60 -4.80
N VAL A 65 1.82 15.22 -4.13
CA VAL A 65 1.99 13.89 -3.53
C VAL A 65 1.38 13.91 -2.13
N PHE A 66 0.26 13.22 -1.95
CA PHE A 66 -0.43 13.15 -0.67
C PHE A 66 -0.05 11.87 0.09
N CYS A 67 0.44 12.03 1.32
CA CYS A 67 0.96 10.95 2.16
C CYS A 67 0.20 10.87 3.49
N CYS A 68 -0.20 9.66 3.88
CA CYS A 68 -0.84 9.38 5.17
C CYS A 68 0.15 8.63 6.08
N ALA A 69 0.37 7.33 5.83
CA ALA A 69 1.35 6.55 6.56
C ALA A 69 2.79 6.87 6.12
N HIS A 70 3.73 6.86 7.08
CA HIS A 70 5.17 7.08 6.85
C HIS A 70 5.49 8.35 6.03
N ALA A 71 4.70 9.42 6.20
CA ALA A 71 4.85 10.65 5.42
C ALA A 71 6.28 11.23 5.49
N GLU A 72 6.92 11.16 6.65
CA GLU A 72 8.31 11.62 6.84
C GLU A 72 9.30 10.91 5.91
N GLN A 73 9.15 9.60 5.69
CA GLN A 73 10.04 8.83 4.80
C GLN A 73 9.84 9.24 3.33
N VAL A 74 8.60 9.53 2.93
CA VAL A 74 8.32 10.00 1.56
C VAL A 74 8.85 11.42 1.37
N ILE A 75 8.66 12.30 2.36
CA ILE A 75 9.17 13.67 2.34
C ILE A 75 10.70 13.67 2.27
N SER A 76 11.38 12.86 3.10
CA SER A 76 12.84 12.76 3.07
C SER A 76 13.33 12.21 1.74
N TYR A 77 12.71 11.15 1.23
CA TYR A 77 13.05 10.59 -0.08
C TYR A 77 12.92 11.63 -1.20
N VAL A 78 11.79 12.34 -1.28
CA VAL A 78 11.56 13.36 -2.33
C VAL A 78 12.57 14.51 -2.23
N ARG A 79 12.93 14.92 -1.00
CA ARG A 79 13.94 15.95 -0.77
C ARG A 79 15.34 15.50 -1.19
N ASP A 80 15.74 14.29 -0.83
CA ASP A 80 17.10 13.77 -1.04
C ASP A 80 17.34 13.35 -2.49
N SER A 81 16.31 12.85 -3.17
CA SER A 81 16.36 12.40 -4.56
C SER A 81 16.50 13.53 -5.60
N GLN A 82 16.38 14.80 -5.18
CA GLN A 82 16.44 15.98 -6.06
C GLN A 82 15.49 15.88 -7.27
N LEU A 83 14.35 15.23 -7.09
CA LEU A 83 13.41 14.94 -8.17
C LEU A 83 12.93 16.18 -8.92
N GLU A 84 12.73 17.27 -8.19
CA GLU A 84 12.28 18.55 -8.74
C GLU A 84 13.29 19.12 -9.76
N LEU A 85 14.59 18.99 -9.52
CA LEU A 85 15.63 19.40 -10.47
C LEU A 85 15.65 18.55 -11.74
N ARG A 86 15.29 17.26 -11.62
CA ARG A 86 15.30 16.28 -12.72
C ARG A 86 14.07 16.40 -13.60
N LEU A 87 12.92 16.62 -12.97
CA LEU A 87 11.62 16.76 -13.64
C LEU A 87 11.42 18.16 -14.24
N ALA A 88 12.29 19.14 -13.90
CA ALA A 88 12.54 20.49 -14.45
C ALA A 88 11.33 21.37 -14.86
N SER A 89 10.37 20.83 -15.61
CA SER A 89 9.09 21.43 -15.97
C SER A 89 7.97 21.23 -14.94
N VAL A 90 8.22 20.48 -13.85
CA VAL A 90 7.19 20.10 -12.88
C VAL A 90 7.50 20.63 -11.48
N ARG A 91 6.52 21.29 -10.87
CA ARG A 91 6.56 21.68 -9.45
C ARG A 91 5.98 20.55 -8.59
N LEU A 92 6.76 20.08 -7.62
CA LEU A 92 6.39 18.94 -6.78
C LEU A 92 6.09 19.42 -5.35
N HIS A 93 4.90 19.11 -4.87
CA HIS A 93 4.45 19.44 -3.52
C HIS A 93 4.13 18.16 -2.76
N VAL A 94 4.82 17.92 -1.65
CA VAL A 94 4.50 16.79 -0.76
C VAL A 94 3.60 17.29 0.36
N LEU A 95 2.41 16.73 0.45
CA LEU A 95 1.38 17.06 1.43
C LEU A 95 1.26 15.88 2.40
N ALA A 96 1.52 16.13 3.68
CA ALA A 96 1.25 15.16 4.73
C ALA A 96 -0.16 15.36 5.28
N ALA A 97 -0.89 14.27 5.49
CA ALA A 97 -2.17 14.29 6.16
C ALA A 97 -2.02 14.80 7.60
N LYS A 98 -2.85 15.76 7.99
CA LYS A 98 -2.98 16.29 9.35
C LYS A 98 -3.90 15.43 10.20
N SER A 99 -4.79 14.67 9.57
CA SER A 99 -5.71 13.74 10.19
C SER A 99 -5.47 12.32 9.67
N PRO A 100 -5.78 11.27 10.45
CA PRO A 100 -5.65 9.91 9.95
C PRO A 100 -6.65 9.68 8.81
N CYS A 101 -6.15 9.41 7.60
CA CYS A 101 -6.96 9.00 6.46
C CYS A 101 -6.95 7.48 6.35
N PHE A 102 -8.12 6.87 6.16
CA PHE A 102 -8.26 5.41 6.01
C PHE A 102 -8.70 5.00 4.60
N SER A 103 -9.09 5.97 3.78
CA SER A 103 -9.51 5.75 2.40
C SER A 103 -9.01 6.85 1.47
N ALA A 104 -8.98 6.55 0.17
CA ALA A 104 -8.72 7.56 -0.86
C ALA A 104 -9.75 8.71 -0.83
N GLY A 105 -10.99 8.44 -0.38
CA GLY A 105 -12.01 9.48 -0.23
C GLY A 105 -11.68 10.48 0.87
N ASP A 106 -11.16 10.00 2.01
CA ASP A 106 -10.74 10.88 3.11
C ASP A 106 -9.55 11.76 2.70
N ALA A 107 -8.59 11.15 2.00
CA ALA A 107 -7.46 11.87 1.41
C ALA A 107 -7.92 13.00 0.46
N LEU A 108 -8.89 12.71 -0.42
CA LEU A 108 -9.43 13.72 -1.34
C LEU A 108 -10.17 14.85 -0.63
N ARG A 109 -10.94 14.56 0.44
CA ARG A 109 -11.58 15.61 1.25
C ARG A 109 -10.56 16.52 1.93
N GLU A 110 -9.44 15.95 2.39
CA GLU A 110 -8.38 16.74 2.99
C GLU A 110 -7.64 17.59 1.96
N VAL A 111 -7.36 17.05 0.78
CA VAL A 111 -6.79 17.82 -0.34
C VAL A 111 -7.73 18.96 -0.76
N GLU A 112 -9.04 18.72 -0.79
CA GLU A 112 -10.05 19.75 -1.03
C GLU A 112 -10.04 20.84 0.05
N ALA A 113 -9.97 20.45 1.32
CA ALA A 113 -9.90 21.39 2.45
C ALA A 113 -8.64 22.27 2.44
N LEU A 114 -7.54 21.80 1.83
CA LEU A 114 -6.33 22.60 1.63
C LEU A 114 -6.48 23.63 0.49
N GLY A 115 -7.49 23.51 -0.36
CA GLY A 115 -7.76 24.47 -1.44
C GLY A 115 -6.67 24.53 -2.52
N VAL A 116 -5.89 23.46 -2.70
CA VAL A 116 -4.74 23.43 -3.63
C VAL A 116 -5.14 23.16 -5.08
N ILE A 117 -6.29 22.52 -5.29
CA ILE A 117 -6.81 22.18 -6.62
C ILE A 117 -7.63 23.35 -7.15
N THR A 118 -7.31 23.81 -8.36
CA THR A 118 -7.97 24.97 -8.99
C THR A 118 -8.98 24.59 -10.06
N SER A 119 -8.69 23.55 -10.85
CA SER A 119 -9.51 23.15 -11.99
C SER A 119 -9.42 21.63 -12.22
N ASP A 120 -9.62 21.18 -13.46
CA ASP A 120 -9.53 19.76 -13.83
C ASP A 120 -8.13 19.23 -13.50
N PHE A 121 -8.06 18.11 -12.78
CA PHE A 121 -6.81 17.53 -12.30
C PHE A 121 -6.76 16.03 -12.59
N VAL A 122 -5.54 15.49 -12.66
CA VAL A 122 -5.30 14.04 -12.80
C VAL A 122 -5.19 13.41 -11.43
N LEU A 123 -5.95 12.35 -11.16
CA LEU A 123 -5.82 11.56 -9.93
C LEU A 123 -5.15 10.22 -10.24
N CYS A 124 -4.06 9.91 -9.54
CA CYS A 124 -3.41 8.60 -9.63
C CYS A 124 -2.82 8.16 -8.29
N HIS A 125 -2.42 6.89 -8.22
CA HIS A 125 -1.69 6.36 -7.07
C HIS A 125 -0.19 6.30 -7.38
N ALA A 126 0.66 6.29 -6.35
CA ALA A 126 2.12 6.23 -6.50
C ALA A 126 2.66 4.87 -6.97
N ASP A 127 1.80 3.85 -7.11
CA ASP A 127 2.13 2.49 -7.53
C ASP A 127 1.65 2.18 -8.97
N VAL A 128 1.53 3.21 -9.81
CA VAL A 128 1.08 3.12 -11.20
C VAL A 128 2.27 3.20 -12.16
N VAL A 129 2.36 2.23 -13.07
CA VAL A 129 3.34 2.24 -14.15
C VAL A 129 2.60 2.38 -15.47
N SER A 130 2.88 3.46 -16.20
CA SER A 130 2.20 3.78 -17.45
C SER A 130 3.12 4.50 -18.43
N ASN A 131 2.93 4.28 -19.72
CA ASN A 131 3.55 5.05 -20.80
C ASN A 131 2.51 5.77 -21.69
N LEU A 132 1.27 5.88 -21.20
CA LEU A 132 0.19 6.58 -21.89
C LEU A 132 0.47 8.08 -21.98
N GLU A 133 0.19 8.70 -23.13
CA GLU A 133 0.16 10.16 -23.24
C GLU A 133 -1.23 10.70 -22.84
N LEU A 134 -1.32 11.44 -21.73
CA LEU A 134 -2.61 11.92 -21.22
C LEU A 134 -3.24 13.06 -22.04
N GLY A 135 -2.49 13.72 -22.94
CA GLY A 135 -2.97 14.88 -23.68
C GLY A 135 -4.28 14.65 -24.44
N SER A 136 -4.39 13.51 -25.14
CA SER A 136 -5.60 13.13 -25.88
C SER A 136 -6.79 12.86 -24.95
N VAL A 137 -6.55 12.23 -23.81
CA VAL A 137 -7.56 11.90 -22.80
C VAL A 137 -8.10 13.18 -22.14
N ILE A 138 -7.21 14.11 -21.79
CA ILE A 138 -7.56 15.39 -21.17
C ILE A 138 -8.33 16.26 -22.15
N ALA A 139 -7.91 16.35 -23.41
CA ALA A 139 -8.63 17.08 -24.44
C ALA A 139 -10.06 16.52 -24.64
N ALA A 140 -10.19 15.19 -24.69
CA ALA A 140 -11.51 14.54 -24.76
C ALA A 140 -12.35 14.76 -23.50
N HIS A 141 -11.74 14.84 -22.32
CA HIS A 141 -12.45 15.19 -21.08
C HIS A 141 -12.97 16.64 -21.11
N LYS A 142 -12.11 17.60 -21.47
CA LYS A 142 -12.47 19.02 -21.57
C LYS A 142 -13.59 19.27 -22.60
N ALA A 143 -13.47 18.68 -23.79
CA ALA A 143 -14.51 18.78 -24.82
C ALA A 143 -15.87 18.22 -24.36
N ARG A 144 -15.86 17.11 -23.61
CA ARG A 144 -17.08 16.56 -23.01
C ARG A 144 -17.66 17.48 -21.96
N ARG A 145 -16.83 18.05 -21.08
CA ARG A 145 -17.26 18.97 -20.04
C ARG A 145 -17.84 20.28 -20.57
N GLU A 146 -17.37 20.73 -21.73
CA GLU A 146 -17.96 21.86 -22.46
C GLU A 146 -19.38 21.54 -22.96
N SER A 147 -19.62 20.31 -23.44
CA SER A 147 -20.94 19.86 -23.91
C SER A 147 -21.89 19.42 -22.79
N ASP A 148 -21.35 18.83 -21.73
CA ASP A 148 -22.06 18.22 -20.60
C ASP A 148 -21.41 18.71 -19.29
N ARG A 149 -22.05 19.68 -18.64
CA ARG A 149 -21.58 20.22 -17.34
C ARG A 149 -21.64 19.20 -16.20
N ASP A 150 -22.37 18.10 -16.39
CA ASP A 150 -22.49 17.03 -15.42
C ASP A 150 -21.42 15.94 -15.58
N ALA A 151 -20.55 16.06 -16.58
CA ALA A 151 -19.38 15.20 -16.76
C ALA A 151 -18.31 15.48 -15.70
N VAL A 152 -18.24 14.61 -14.68
CA VAL A 152 -17.35 14.81 -13.51
C VAL A 152 -16.03 14.07 -13.63
N MET A 153 -16.03 12.85 -14.19
CA MET A 153 -14.84 11.98 -14.17
C MET A 153 -14.67 11.21 -15.47
N THR A 154 -13.42 11.04 -15.89
CA THR A 154 -13.04 10.12 -16.98
C THR A 154 -12.07 9.07 -16.44
N THR A 155 -12.50 7.81 -16.42
CA THR A 155 -11.67 6.68 -16.02
C THR A 155 -10.88 6.15 -17.21
N VAL A 156 -9.59 5.89 -17.00
CA VAL A 156 -8.72 5.29 -18.03
C VAL A 156 -8.56 3.81 -17.72
N LEU A 157 -8.94 2.95 -18.67
CA LEU A 157 -8.87 1.50 -18.51
C LEU A 157 -8.06 0.87 -19.65
N ARG A 158 -7.30 -0.17 -19.33
CA ARG A 158 -6.59 -0.96 -20.33
C ARG A 158 -7.26 -2.30 -20.52
N ARG A 159 -7.40 -2.73 -21.77
CA ARG A 159 -7.84 -4.10 -22.05
C ARG A 159 -6.69 -5.07 -21.81
N VAL A 160 -6.90 -6.02 -20.89
CA VAL A 160 -5.91 -7.05 -20.56
C VAL A 160 -6.45 -8.42 -20.99
N PRO A 161 -5.66 -9.24 -21.72
CA PRO A 161 -6.07 -10.60 -22.08
C PRO A 161 -6.32 -11.48 -20.86
N ALA A 162 -7.31 -12.37 -20.94
CA ALA A 162 -7.58 -13.36 -19.91
C ALA A 162 -6.35 -14.27 -19.69
N GLY A 163 -5.92 -14.44 -18.44
CA GLY A 163 -4.73 -15.23 -18.06
C GLY A 163 -3.43 -14.44 -17.96
N SER A 164 -3.47 -13.11 -18.05
CA SER A 164 -2.28 -12.27 -17.82
C SER A 164 -1.82 -12.34 -16.36
N ARG A 165 -0.51 -12.47 -16.12
CA ARG A 165 0.05 -12.57 -14.75
C ARG A 165 -0.17 -11.33 -13.89
N SER A 166 -0.31 -10.16 -14.52
CA SER A 166 -0.55 -8.88 -13.86
C SER A 166 -1.97 -8.72 -13.32
N HIS A 167 -2.92 -9.60 -13.69
CA HIS A 167 -4.32 -9.51 -13.25
C HIS A 167 -4.88 -10.88 -12.84
N ARG A 168 -5.38 -10.99 -11.61
CA ARG A 168 -6.11 -12.18 -11.16
C ARG A 168 -7.51 -12.20 -11.76
N ALA A 169 -8.04 -13.39 -12.00
CA ALA A 169 -9.44 -13.56 -12.40
C ALA A 169 -10.41 -13.03 -11.32
N GLU A 170 -10.03 -13.14 -10.05
CA GLU A 170 -10.80 -12.63 -8.89
C GLU A 170 -10.77 -11.10 -8.79
N ASP A 171 -9.75 -10.45 -9.34
CA ASP A 171 -9.66 -8.98 -9.42
C ASP A 171 -10.23 -8.43 -10.74
N ALA A 172 -10.84 -9.29 -11.56
CA ALA A 172 -11.41 -8.88 -12.82
C ALA A 172 -12.53 -7.86 -12.59
N THR A 173 -12.41 -6.71 -13.24
CA THR A 173 -13.41 -5.67 -13.21
C THR A 173 -14.29 -5.77 -14.45
N LEU A 174 -15.59 -5.97 -14.24
CA LEU A 174 -16.60 -5.90 -15.27
C LEU A 174 -17.00 -4.44 -15.46
N VAL A 175 -16.88 -3.97 -16.70
CA VAL A 175 -17.19 -2.59 -17.07
C VAL A 175 -18.14 -2.60 -18.25
N ALA A 176 -19.32 -2.00 -18.09
CA ALA A 176 -20.25 -1.75 -19.19
C ALA A 176 -20.25 -0.27 -19.54
N THR A 177 -20.05 0.05 -20.81
CA THR A 177 -20.05 1.42 -21.34
C THR A 177 -21.09 1.56 -22.45
N SER A 178 -21.62 2.77 -22.60
CA SER A 178 -22.43 3.15 -23.76
C SER A 178 -21.52 3.23 -24.99
N GLY A 179 -21.81 2.43 -26.02
CA GLY A 179 -20.92 2.25 -27.18
C GLY A 179 -20.64 3.51 -28.00
N GLU A 180 -21.53 4.50 -28.00
CA GLU A 180 -21.37 5.74 -28.79
C GLU A 180 -20.65 6.85 -28.02
N THR A 181 -20.83 6.91 -26.71
CA THR A 181 -20.37 8.04 -25.87
C THR A 181 -19.23 7.66 -24.94
N GLY A 182 -19.00 6.36 -24.72
CA GLY A 182 -18.09 5.87 -23.70
C GLY A 182 -18.56 6.16 -22.27
N ARG A 183 -19.84 6.51 -22.06
CA ARG A 183 -20.40 6.73 -20.72
C ARG A 183 -20.39 5.43 -19.94
N LEU A 184 -19.93 5.48 -18.69
CA LEU A 184 -19.91 4.34 -17.78
C LEU A 184 -21.34 4.04 -17.30
N LEU A 185 -21.80 2.82 -17.52
CA LEU A 185 -23.14 2.34 -17.12
C LEU A 185 -23.06 1.37 -15.94
N LEU A 186 -22.04 0.50 -15.94
CA LEU A 186 -21.80 -0.47 -14.87
C LEU A 186 -20.31 -0.54 -14.60
N TYR A 187 -19.96 -0.58 -13.32
CA TYR A 187 -18.63 -0.86 -12.83
C TYR A 187 -18.75 -1.82 -11.64
N GLU A 188 -18.26 -3.04 -11.81
CA GLU A 188 -18.34 -4.08 -10.79
C GLU A 188 -17.01 -4.83 -10.73
N GLN A 189 -16.49 -5.03 -9.53
CA GLN A 189 -15.30 -5.87 -9.32
C GLN A 189 -15.76 -7.25 -8.88
N ALA A 190 -15.26 -8.31 -9.53
CA ALA A 190 -15.62 -9.67 -9.18
C ALA A 190 -15.43 -9.93 -7.67
N GLY A 191 -16.44 -10.49 -7.02
CA GLY A 191 -16.41 -10.82 -5.59
C GLY A 191 -16.69 -9.66 -4.61
N LYS A 192 -16.87 -8.42 -5.09
CA LYS A 192 -17.33 -7.29 -4.27
C LYS A 192 -18.64 -6.74 -4.83
N SER A 193 -19.70 -6.80 -4.04
CA SER A 193 -20.98 -6.15 -4.39
C SER A 193 -20.76 -4.64 -4.41
N VAL A 194 -20.58 -4.06 -5.60
CA VAL A 194 -20.40 -2.61 -5.73
C VAL A 194 -21.77 -1.95 -5.72
N SER A 195 -21.91 -0.96 -4.85
CA SER A 195 -23.04 -0.03 -4.78
C SER A 195 -23.26 0.61 -6.14
N GLN A 196 -24.50 0.62 -6.62
CA GLN A 196 -24.90 1.43 -7.76
C GLN A 196 -24.42 2.88 -7.54
N PHE A 197 -23.52 3.37 -8.38
CA PHE A 197 -23.08 4.77 -8.38
C PHE A 197 -24.19 5.66 -8.96
N GLU A 198 -25.34 5.75 -8.28
CA GLU A 198 -26.32 6.81 -8.55
C GLU A 198 -25.93 8.06 -7.77
N TYR A 199 -25.00 8.82 -8.31
CA TYR A 199 -24.68 10.15 -7.77
C TYR A 199 -25.45 11.22 -8.56
N LEU A 200 -26.48 11.80 -7.94
CA LEU A 200 -26.92 13.20 -8.14
C LEU A 200 -27.07 13.70 -9.60
N GLY A 201 -27.36 12.83 -10.56
CA GLY A 201 -27.44 13.19 -11.99
C GLY A 201 -26.09 13.47 -12.67
N LYS A 202 -24.95 13.14 -12.02
CA LYS A 202 -23.60 13.30 -12.59
C LYS A 202 -23.19 12.12 -13.45
N THR A 203 -22.38 12.38 -14.48
CA THR A 203 -21.96 11.38 -15.47
C THR A 203 -20.47 11.08 -15.34
N ILE A 204 -20.14 9.79 -15.43
CA ILE A 204 -18.77 9.28 -15.47
C ILE A 204 -18.56 8.65 -16.85
N TYR A 205 -17.40 8.88 -17.44
CA TYR A 205 -17.03 8.32 -18.73
C TYR A 205 -15.79 7.45 -18.60
N THR A 206 -15.57 6.60 -19.60
CA THR A 206 -14.42 5.70 -19.68
C THR A 206 -13.67 5.92 -20.99
N HIS A 207 -12.34 5.88 -20.91
CA HIS A 207 -11.43 5.89 -22.04
C HIS A 207 -10.63 4.58 -22.02
N VAL A 208 -10.85 3.73 -23.03
CA VAL A 208 -10.18 2.42 -23.11
C VAL A 208 -8.93 2.53 -23.98
N ILE A 209 -7.78 2.25 -23.39
CA ILE A 209 -6.50 2.25 -24.10
C ILE A 209 -6.21 0.86 -24.70
N THR A 210 -5.71 0.86 -25.93
CA THR A 210 -5.29 -0.35 -26.67
C THR A 210 -3.78 -0.43 -26.85
N ASP A 211 -3.14 0.71 -27.08
CA ASP A 211 -1.76 0.75 -27.61
C ASP A 211 -0.71 1.07 -26.54
N ALA A 212 -1.14 1.62 -25.40
CA ALA A 212 -0.28 1.98 -24.28
C ALA A 212 -0.34 0.94 -23.15
N TYR A 213 0.77 0.83 -22.44
CA TYR A 213 0.88 0.11 -21.18
C TYR A 213 0.42 1.02 -20.04
N ALA A 214 -0.56 0.55 -19.28
CA ALA A 214 -0.92 1.14 -18.00
C ALA A 214 -1.35 0.00 -17.07
N THR A 215 -0.79 -0.04 -15.87
CA THR A 215 -1.16 -1.00 -14.85
C THR A 215 -0.78 -0.45 -13.47
N ARG A 216 -1.33 -1.09 -12.44
CA ARG A 216 -1.08 -0.73 -11.05
C ARG A 216 -0.62 -1.96 -10.30
N VAL A 217 0.38 -1.77 -9.44
CA VAL A 217 0.83 -2.82 -8.52
C VAL A 217 -0.13 -2.83 -7.33
N HIS A 218 -0.90 -3.89 -7.13
CA HIS A 218 -1.83 -4.05 -6.02
C HIS A 218 -1.31 -5.02 -4.95
N ASP A 219 -0.87 -6.20 -5.37
CA ASP A 219 -0.39 -7.31 -4.55
C ASP A 219 1.00 -7.82 -5.02
N PRO A 220 1.68 -8.69 -4.25
CA PRO A 220 2.97 -9.26 -4.64
C PRO A 220 2.96 -10.00 -6.00
N ARG A 221 1.83 -10.56 -6.45
CA ARG A 221 1.77 -11.18 -7.80
C ARG A 221 1.71 -10.13 -8.91
N SER A 222 0.91 -9.08 -8.74
CA SER A 222 0.95 -7.96 -9.68
C SER A 222 2.36 -7.34 -9.71
N PHE A 223 3.06 -7.25 -8.58
CA PHE A 223 4.45 -6.79 -8.53
C PHE A 223 5.39 -7.64 -9.40
N ASP A 224 5.27 -8.97 -9.35
CA ASP A 224 6.00 -9.89 -10.25
C ASP A 224 5.64 -9.63 -11.73
N GLY A 225 4.35 -9.50 -12.04
CA GLY A 225 3.85 -9.22 -13.38
C GLY A 225 4.41 -7.91 -13.96
N VAL A 226 4.26 -6.81 -13.23
CA VAL A 226 4.71 -5.48 -13.66
C VAL A 226 6.24 -5.44 -13.79
N SER A 227 6.98 -6.03 -12.84
CA SER A 227 8.44 -6.10 -12.92
C SER A 227 8.92 -6.80 -14.19
N ARG A 228 8.30 -7.94 -14.55
CA ARG A 228 8.63 -8.68 -15.77
C ARG A 228 8.25 -7.89 -17.03
N ASP A 229 7.12 -7.21 -17.01
CA ASP A 229 6.68 -6.36 -18.12
C ASP A 229 7.66 -5.21 -18.38
N ILE A 230 8.16 -4.57 -17.32
CA ILE A 230 9.22 -3.55 -17.40
C ILE A 230 10.50 -4.14 -18.00
N LEU A 231 10.97 -5.29 -17.49
CA LEU A 231 12.18 -5.95 -18.00
C LEU A 231 12.05 -6.40 -19.45
N ARG A 232 10.82 -6.74 -19.89
CA ARG A 232 10.47 -7.07 -21.28
C ARG A 232 10.15 -5.85 -22.14
N ARG A 233 10.34 -4.63 -21.61
CA ARG A 233 10.14 -3.35 -22.29
C ARG A 233 8.70 -3.03 -22.71
N TRP A 234 7.71 -3.60 -22.04
CA TRP A 234 6.30 -3.23 -22.29
C TRP A 234 5.99 -1.79 -21.88
N ALA A 235 6.70 -1.27 -20.85
CA ALA A 235 6.53 0.08 -20.33
C ALA A 235 7.49 1.12 -20.95
N TYR A 236 8.04 0.87 -22.15
CA TYR A 236 8.93 1.83 -22.83
C TYR A 236 8.24 3.21 -22.99
N PRO A 237 8.89 4.35 -22.65
CA PRO A 237 10.33 4.53 -22.42
C PRO A 237 10.81 4.30 -20.97
N HIS A 238 9.91 4.01 -20.02
CA HIS A 238 10.24 3.79 -18.60
C HIS A 238 10.81 2.38 -18.35
N VAL A 239 11.98 2.13 -18.94
CA VAL A 239 12.73 0.88 -18.84
C VAL A 239 14.13 1.13 -18.27
N PRO A 240 14.76 0.14 -17.62
CA PRO A 240 16.02 0.38 -16.88
C PRO A 240 17.15 0.93 -17.74
N ASP A 241 17.23 0.54 -19.01
CA ASP A 241 18.30 0.95 -19.92
C ASP A 241 18.15 2.36 -20.50
N SER A 242 16.95 2.95 -20.42
CA SER A 242 16.76 4.36 -20.75
C SER A 242 17.52 5.28 -19.79
N ASN A 243 17.87 4.79 -18.59
CA ASN A 243 18.60 5.53 -17.55
C ASN A 243 17.99 6.90 -17.25
N GLY A 244 16.67 7.05 -17.45
CA GLY A 244 15.93 8.25 -17.09
C GLY A 244 15.71 8.37 -15.59
N LEU A 245 15.59 7.24 -14.90
CA LEU A 245 15.31 7.12 -13.47
C LEU A 245 16.60 7.26 -12.63
N PRO A 246 16.54 7.83 -11.41
CA PRO A 246 17.72 8.22 -10.64
C PRO A 246 18.55 7.00 -10.19
N GLY A 247 19.87 7.17 -10.20
CA GLY A 247 20.85 6.18 -9.76
C GLY A 247 21.02 4.97 -10.68
N ALA A 248 20.07 4.69 -11.57
CA ALA A 248 20.06 3.56 -12.49
C ALA A 248 21.00 3.81 -13.67
N ALA A 249 22.06 3.00 -13.79
CA ALA A 249 23.02 3.05 -14.89
C ALA A 249 23.13 1.69 -15.59
N TYR A 250 21.99 1.18 -16.05
CA TYR A 250 21.90 -0.12 -16.71
C TYR A 250 22.36 -0.08 -18.15
N LYS A 251 23.05 -1.15 -18.54
CA LYS A 251 23.26 -1.53 -19.93
C LYS A 251 22.47 -2.80 -20.22
N CYS A 252 21.67 -2.77 -21.29
CA CYS A 252 20.95 -3.93 -21.77
C CYS A 252 21.87 -4.84 -22.60
N GLY A 253 21.96 -6.11 -22.21
CA GLY A 253 22.67 -7.17 -22.92
C GLY A 253 21.72 -8.11 -23.67
N ARG A 254 22.27 -9.15 -24.31
CA ARG A 254 21.46 -10.18 -24.98
C ARG A 254 20.58 -10.92 -23.98
N GLY A 255 19.39 -11.35 -24.41
CA GLY A 255 18.45 -12.08 -23.55
C GLY A 255 17.71 -11.22 -22.53
N GLY A 256 17.73 -9.88 -22.68
CA GLY A 256 17.07 -8.95 -21.77
C GLY A 256 17.80 -8.80 -20.43
N VAL A 257 19.10 -9.09 -20.38
CA VAL A 257 19.87 -8.99 -19.14
C VAL A 257 20.35 -7.56 -18.93
N TYR A 258 19.95 -6.92 -17.84
CA TYR A 258 20.35 -5.56 -17.49
C TYR A 258 21.47 -5.59 -16.45
N LYS A 259 22.55 -4.83 -16.67
CA LYS A 259 23.69 -4.76 -15.74
C LYS A 259 24.09 -3.32 -15.48
N GLU A 260 24.20 -2.95 -14.20
CA GLU A 260 24.83 -1.70 -13.80
C GLU A 260 26.36 -1.79 -13.79
N ARG A 261 27.01 -0.67 -13.47
CA ARG A 261 28.46 -0.60 -13.27
C ARG A 261 28.87 -1.30 -11.98
N GLY A 262 30.03 -1.94 -11.98
CA GLY A 262 30.59 -2.60 -10.78
C GLY A 262 30.03 -3.99 -10.47
N VAL A 263 29.20 -4.57 -11.35
CA VAL A 263 28.73 -5.95 -11.21
C VAL A 263 29.88 -6.92 -11.48
N SER A 264 30.13 -7.83 -10.54
CA SER A 264 31.16 -8.88 -10.65
C SER A 264 30.51 -10.24 -10.88
N LEU A 265 30.83 -10.88 -12.00
CA LEU A 265 30.25 -12.16 -12.40
C LEU A 265 31.35 -13.21 -12.52
N ALA A 266 31.20 -14.33 -11.79
CA ALA A 266 32.10 -15.46 -11.93
C ALA A 266 32.00 -16.10 -13.33
N ARG A 267 33.10 -16.71 -13.81
CA ARG A 267 33.20 -17.25 -15.18
C ARG A 267 32.15 -18.32 -15.48
N SER A 268 31.80 -19.13 -14.48
CA SER A 268 30.86 -20.25 -14.60
C SER A 268 29.41 -19.89 -14.23
N CYS A 269 29.12 -18.63 -13.90
CA CYS A 269 27.75 -18.21 -13.58
C CYS A 269 26.89 -18.09 -14.85
N VAL A 270 25.59 -18.33 -14.70
CA VAL A 270 24.61 -18.19 -15.78
C VAL A 270 23.58 -17.16 -15.37
N VAL A 271 23.46 -16.10 -16.17
CA VAL A 271 22.44 -15.05 -15.98
C VAL A 271 21.61 -14.97 -17.25
N GLU A 272 20.33 -15.26 -17.16
CA GLU A 272 19.43 -15.30 -18.31
C GLU A 272 17.98 -14.89 -17.96
N GLY A 273 17.12 -14.88 -18.98
CA GLY A 273 15.68 -14.73 -18.82
C GLY A 273 15.23 -13.37 -18.29
N ALA A 274 15.59 -12.25 -18.94
CA ALA A 274 15.16 -10.91 -18.53
C ALA A 274 15.48 -10.57 -17.06
N SER A 275 16.75 -10.72 -16.64
CA SER A 275 17.22 -10.44 -15.27
C SER A 275 17.90 -9.08 -15.17
N ALA A 276 17.81 -8.43 -14.00
CA ALA A 276 18.50 -7.15 -13.73
C ALA A 276 19.48 -7.27 -12.55
N LEU A 277 20.69 -6.75 -12.73
CA LEU A 277 21.77 -6.78 -11.73
C LEU A 277 22.18 -5.36 -11.34
N GLY A 278 21.92 -5.00 -10.08
CA GLY A 278 22.23 -3.70 -9.50
C GLY A 278 23.73 -3.49 -9.25
N ALA A 279 24.13 -2.23 -9.09
CA ALA A 279 25.52 -1.83 -8.94
C ALA A 279 26.19 -2.48 -7.72
N GLY A 280 27.45 -2.88 -7.86
CA GLY A 280 28.22 -3.52 -6.79
C GLY A 280 27.77 -4.94 -6.43
N SER A 281 26.82 -5.53 -7.17
CA SER A 281 26.41 -6.92 -6.93
C SER A 281 27.49 -7.92 -7.39
N SER A 282 27.58 -9.04 -6.67
CA SER A 282 28.48 -10.15 -6.98
C SER A 282 27.72 -11.47 -7.12
N VAL A 283 28.10 -12.27 -8.11
CA VAL A 283 27.52 -13.60 -8.35
C VAL A 283 28.63 -14.65 -8.42
N GLY A 284 28.58 -15.62 -7.51
CA GLY A 284 29.55 -16.69 -7.36
C GLY A 284 29.56 -17.75 -8.47
N GLU A 285 30.49 -18.69 -8.36
CA GLU A 285 30.68 -19.74 -9.37
C GLU A 285 29.51 -20.74 -9.39
N ARG A 286 29.19 -21.25 -10.59
CA ARG A 286 28.12 -22.25 -10.80
C ARG A 286 26.73 -21.79 -10.33
N SER A 287 26.54 -20.49 -10.10
CA SER A 287 25.24 -19.93 -9.70
C SER A 287 24.39 -19.57 -10.93
N VAL A 288 23.08 -19.72 -10.80
CA VAL A 288 22.10 -19.50 -11.87
C VAL A 288 21.11 -18.42 -11.44
N VAL A 289 21.01 -17.35 -12.24
CA VAL A 289 20.06 -16.24 -12.03
C VAL A 289 19.14 -16.15 -13.24
N ARG A 290 17.83 -16.34 -13.01
CA ARG A 290 16.80 -16.39 -14.05
C ARG A 290 15.60 -15.52 -13.69
N ALA A 291 15.13 -14.67 -14.61
CA ALA A 291 13.95 -13.83 -14.43
C ALA A 291 13.89 -13.14 -13.06
N SER A 292 15.05 -12.69 -12.56
CA SER A 292 15.21 -12.18 -11.21
C SER A 292 15.82 -10.78 -11.23
N VAL A 293 15.50 -10.00 -10.20
CA VAL A 293 16.07 -8.67 -9.99
C VAL A 293 16.96 -8.74 -8.76
N LEU A 294 18.24 -8.41 -8.91
CA LEU A 294 19.17 -8.23 -7.81
C LEU A 294 19.39 -6.73 -7.58
N GLY A 295 19.19 -6.30 -6.34
CA GLY A 295 19.47 -4.96 -5.85
C GLY A 295 20.94 -4.58 -5.89
N ARG A 296 21.22 -3.37 -5.43
CA ARG A 296 22.59 -2.85 -5.29
C ARG A 296 23.25 -3.52 -4.08
N GLY A 297 24.54 -3.81 -4.19
CA GLY A 297 25.32 -4.40 -3.09
C GLY A 297 25.00 -5.86 -2.76
N CYS A 298 24.17 -6.54 -3.57
CA CYS A 298 23.83 -7.94 -3.30
C CYS A 298 25.02 -8.88 -3.51
N CYS A 299 25.17 -9.85 -2.62
CA CYS A 299 26.20 -10.88 -2.71
C CYS A 299 25.56 -12.25 -2.83
N VAL A 300 25.69 -12.89 -3.99
CA VAL A 300 25.22 -14.25 -4.24
C VAL A 300 26.40 -15.20 -4.22
N GLY A 301 26.38 -16.18 -3.30
CA GLY A 301 27.40 -17.20 -3.14
C GLY A 301 27.54 -18.15 -4.33
N SER A 302 28.39 -19.16 -4.17
CA SER A 302 28.62 -20.19 -5.19
C SER A 302 27.56 -21.28 -5.15
N GLY A 303 27.17 -21.80 -6.32
CA GLY A 303 26.19 -22.88 -6.46
C GLY A 303 24.76 -22.50 -6.11
N CYS A 304 24.42 -21.20 -6.08
CA CYS A 304 23.09 -20.72 -5.73
C CYS A 304 22.14 -20.76 -6.94
N THR A 305 20.84 -20.92 -6.69
CA THR A 305 19.79 -20.82 -7.72
C THR A 305 18.82 -19.71 -7.36
N VAL A 306 18.72 -18.66 -8.17
CA VAL A 306 17.80 -17.54 -7.98
C VAL A 306 16.88 -17.45 -9.20
N GLU A 307 15.61 -17.78 -9.03
CA GLU A 307 14.64 -17.86 -10.13
C GLU A 307 13.34 -17.13 -9.81
N GLY A 308 12.95 -16.16 -10.65
CA GLY A 308 11.71 -15.41 -10.46
C GLY A 308 11.66 -14.62 -9.15
N SER A 309 12.83 -14.24 -8.61
CA SER A 309 12.95 -13.66 -7.26
C SER A 309 13.42 -12.21 -7.32
N TYR A 310 13.05 -11.43 -6.30
CA TYR A 310 13.32 -10.01 -6.19
C TYR A 310 14.13 -9.77 -4.91
N LEU A 311 15.44 -9.58 -5.06
CA LEU A 311 16.33 -9.27 -3.94
C LEU A 311 16.56 -7.75 -3.94
N TRP A 312 16.23 -7.06 -2.86
CA TRP A 312 16.46 -5.61 -2.73
C TRP A 312 17.91 -5.32 -2.31
N ALA A 313 18.20 -4.14 -1.76
CA ALA A 313 19.57 -3.72 -1.51
C ALA A 313 20.25 -4.56 -0.42
N ASP A 314 21.56 -4.78 -0.59
CA ASP A 314 22.44 -5.40 0.39
C ASP A 314 22.03 -6.82 0.85
N VAL A 315 21.26 -7.53 0.03
CA VAL A 315 20.87 -8.93 0.30
C VAL A 315 22.06 -9.87 0.11
N ARG A 316 22.27 -10.76 1.09
CA ARG A 316 23.36 -11.76 1.05
C ARG A 316 22.76 -13.16 0.94
N VAL A 317 23.15 -13.89 -0.09
CA VAL A 317 22.72 -15.27 -0.34
C VAL A 317 23.90 -16.20 -0.15
N GLY A 318 23.82 -17.09 0.84
CA GLY A 318 24.84 -18.07 1.17
C GLY A 318 25.00 -19.15 0.11
N GLU A 319 26.14 -19.84 0.14
CA GLU A 319 26.49 -20.87 -0.84
C GLU A 319 25.47 -22.00 -0.88
N GLY A 320 25.14 -22.47 -2.08
CA GLY A 320 24.18 -23.56 -2.28
C GLY A 320 22.72 -23.21 -1.98
N ALA A 321 22.39 -21.97 -1.63
CA ALA A 321 21.00 -21.57 -1.35
C ALA A 321 20.14 -21.50 -2.63
N ALA A 322 18.85 -21.78 -2.48
CA ALA A 322 17.87 -21.74 -3.57
C ALA A 322 16.73 -20.76 -3.23
N VAL A 323 16.55 -19.73 -4.04
CA VAL A 323 15.51 -18.69 -3.85
C VAL A 323 14.62 -18.64 -5.08
N ARG A 324 13.36 -19.05 -4.94
CA ARG A 324 12.42 -19.16 -6.05
C ARG A 324 11.18 -18.34 -5.77
N GLY A 325 10.80 -17.42 -6.65
CA GLY A 325 9.51 -16.71 -6.55
C GLY A 325 9.32 -15.91 -5.26
N ALA A 326 10.40 -15.43 -4.64
CA ALA A 326 10.38 -14.75 -3.35
C ALA A 326 10.78 -13.28 -3.47
N ILE A 327 10.25 -12.45 -2.58
CA ILE A 327 10.65 -11.04 -2.42
C ILE A 327 11.45 -10.95 -1.12
N CYS A 328 12.71 -10.55 -1.23
CA CYS A 328 13.63 -10.35 -0.12
C CYS A 328 13.93 -8.87 0.03
N CYS A 329 13.49 -8.28 1.14
CA CYS A 329 13.73 -6.87 1.44
C CYS A 329 15.20 -6.55 1.78
N ASP A 330 15.46 -5.29 2.08
CA ASP A 330 16.81 -4.78 2.29
C ASP A 330 17.52 -5.48 3.46
N GLY A 331 18.80 -5.79 3.26
CA GLY A 331 19.67 -6.37 4.29
C GLY A 331 19.32 -7.81 4.71
N VAL A 332 18.47 -8.51 3.98
CA VAL A 332 18.15 -9.92 4.26
C VAL A 332 19.38 -10.80 4.06
N VAL A 333 19.62 -11.73 4.99
CA VAL A 333 20.72 -12.71 4.93
C VAL A 333 20.13 -14.10 4.83
N ILE A 334 20.42 -14.79 3.72
CA ILE A 334 20.00 -16.18 3.49
C ILE A 334 21.19 -17.09 3.75
N GLY A 335 21.07 -17.98 4.74
CA GLY A 335 22.12 -18.92 5.11
C GLY A 335 22.49 -19.90 4.01
N ALA A 336 23.67 -20.53 4.14
CA ALA A 336 24.13 -21.53 3.18
C ALA A 336 23.17 -22.75 3.13
N GLY A 337 22.88 -23.22 1.92
CA GLY A 337 21.97 -24.35 1.68
C GLY A 337 20.49 -24.10 2.01
N ALA A 338 20.09 -22.87 2.36
CA ALA A 338 18.70 -22.57 2.67
C ALA A 338 17.82 -22.55 1.40
N VAL A 339 16.57 -22.99 1.53
CA VAL A 339 15.58 -23.02 0.44
C VAL A 339 14.43 -22.07 0.76
N VAL A 340 14.28 -21.04 -0.05
CA VAL A 340 13.17 -20.08 0.00
C VAL A 340 12.20 -20.36 -1.15
N PRO A 341 11.00 -20.89 -0.87
CA PRO A 341 10.01 -21.24 -1.87
C PRO A 341 9.25 -20.02 -2.41
N SER A 342 8.46 -20.27 -3.47
CA SER A 342 7.65 -19.25 -4.13
C SER A 342 6.55 -18.74 -3.21
N GLY A 343 6.36 -17.42 -3.19
CA GLY A 343 5.36 -16.76 -2.37
C GLY A 343 5.88 -16.26 -1.01
N CYS A 344 7.15 -16.50 -0.68
CA CYS A 344 7.77 -15.93 0.52
C CYS A 344 8.02 -14.42 0.35
N LEU A 345 7.67 -13.66 1.38
CA LEU A 345 7.95 -12.23 1.52
C LEU A 345 8.79 -12.05 2.80
N LEU A 346 10.10 -11.84 2.63
CA LEU A 346 11.03 -11.66 3.75
C LEU A 346 11.20 -10.17 4.05
N GLY A 347 10.81 -9.75 5.25
CA GLY A 347 10.93 -8.37 5.70
C GLY A 347 12.38 -7.88 5.85
N PRO A 348 12.60 -6.57 6.03
CA PRO A 348 13.94 -5.99 6.15
C PRO A 348 14.74 -6.61 7.31
N GLY A 349 16.02 -6.91 7.06
CA GLY A 349 16.94 -7.43 8.08
C GLY A 349 16.66 -8.85 8.59
N VAL A 350 15.80 -9.62 7.92
CA VAL A 350 15.54 -11.03 8.30
C VAL A 350 16.74 -11.91 7.98
N GLU A 351 17.13 -12.76 8.93
CA GLU A 351 18.17 -13.77 8.74
C GLU A 351 17.54 -15.17 8.66
N VAL A 352 17.72 -15.84 7.52
CA VAL A 352 17.29 -17.23 7.32
C VAL A 352 18.45 -18.16 7.70
N PRO A 353 18.25 -19.11 8.63
CA PRO A 353 19.31 -19.99 9.08
C PRO A 353 19.81 -20.91 7.95
N ALA A 354 21.08 -21.33 8.05
CA ALA A 354 21.68 -22.27 7.12
C ALA A 354 21.00 -23.65 7.20
N GLY A 355 20.83 -24.30 6.05
CA GLY A 355 20.19 -25.63 5.96
C GLY A 355 18.69 -25.64 6.29
N ALA A 356 18.00 -24.50 6.23
CA ALA A 356 16.54 -24.47 6.30
C ALA A 356 15.96 -25.09 5.02
N ASP A 357 15.50 -26.35 5.11
CA ASP A 357 14.94 -27.12 3.99
C ASP A 357 13.57 -26.60 3.51
N GLU A 358 12.87 -25.84 4.36
CA GLU A 358 11.69 -25.08 3.98
C GLU A 358 11.63 -23.83 4.86
N VAL A 359 11.92 -22.66 4.29
CA VAL A 359 11.23 -21.46 4.77
C VAL A 359 9.77 -21.67 4.38
N VAL A 360 9.01 -22.36 5.24
CA VAL A 360 7.55 -22.37 5.12
C VAL A 360 7.17 -20.91 4.95
N PRO A 361 6.39 -20.52 3.92
CA PRO A 361 5.81 -19.19 3.85
C PRO A 361 4.99 -19.07 5.12
N GLY A 362 5.63 -18.58 6.18
CA GLY A 362 5.05 -18.60 7.50
C GLY A 362 3.77 -17.84 7.33
N GLU A 363 2.67 -18.43 7.79
CA GLU A 363 1.64 -17.60 8.36
C GLU A 363 2.40 -16.60 9.23
N THR A 364 2.41 -15.34 8.80
CA THR A 364 2.99 -14.25 9.58
C THR A 364 2.51 -14.43 11.02
N PHE A 365 3.34 -14.08 12.00
CA PHE A 365 2.94 -14.08 13.41
C PHE A 365 1.48 -13.62 13.61
N PHE A 366 1.11 -12.56 12.90
CA PHE A 366 -0.25 -12.04 12.82
C PHE A 366 -1.27 -13.09 12.33
N SER A 367 -1.11 -13.66 11.14
CA SER A 367 -2.05 -14.69 10.64
C SER A 367 -2.06 -15.97 11.49
N GLU A 368 -0.95 -16.32 12.15
CA GLU A 368 -0.93 -17.49 13.04
C GLU A 368 -1.69 -17.20 14.35
N VAL A 369 -1.56 -15.98 14.90
CA VAL A 369 -2.37 -15.49 16.02
C VAL A 369 -3.84 -15.37 15.63
N GLU A 370 -4.13 -14.84 14.42
CA GLU A 370 -5.49 -14.76 13.88
C GLU A 370 -6.09 -16.17 13.71
N ALA A 371 -5.35 -17.11 13.13
CA ALA A 371 -5.80 -18.49 12.95
C ALA A 371 -6.01 -19.20 14.30
N THR A 372 -5.14 -18.95 15.27
CA THR A 372 -5.29 -19.46 16.65
C THR A 372 -6.57 -18.91 17.29
N MET A 373 -6.84 -17.63 17.09
CA MET A 373 -8.05 -16.99 17.60
C MET A 373 -9.31 -17.50 16.90
N GLN A 374 -9.27 -17.63 15.57
CA GLN A 374 -10.35 -18.16 14.75
C GLN A 374 -10.71 -19.59 15.16
N ARG A 375 -9.70 -20.47 15.33
CA ARG A 375 -9.89 -21.83 15.87
C ARG A 375 -10.49 -21.80 17.28
N GLY A 376 -10.03 -20.90 18.13
CA GLY A 376 -10.56 -20.72 19.48
C GLY A 376 -12.05 -20.35 19.50
N ILE A 377 -12.50 -19.55 18.53
CA ILE A 377 -13.91 -19.15 18.36
C ILE A 377 -14.74 -20.32 17.79
N GLU A 378 -14.25 -20.99 16.75
CA GLU A 378 -14.98 -22.06 16.06
C GLU A 378 -15.10 -23.34 16.89
N ALA A 379 -14.08 -23.68 17.67
CA ALA A 379 -14.02 -24.88 18.51
C ALA A 379 -14.44 -24.64 19.98
N ASP A 380 -14.90 -23.42 20.31
CA ASP A 380 -15.29 -22.99 21.67
C ASP A 380 -14.22 -23.30 22.75
N HIS A 381 -12.96 -23.00 22.46
CA HIS A 381 -11.86 -23.18 23.41
C HIS A 381 -12.01 -22.24 24.63
N THR A 382 -11.42 -22.64 25.76
CA THR A 382 -11.33 -21.76 26.93
C THR A 382 -10.36 -20.60 26.66
N VAL A 383 -10.62 -19.45 27.30
CA VAL A 383 -9.74 -18.26 27.24
C VAL A 383 -8.31 -18.60 27.65
N GLU A 384 -8.14 -19.53 28.59
CA GLU A 384 -6.84 -20.01 29.06
C GLU A 384 -6.08 -20.77 27.98
N ASN A 385 -6.73 -21.66 27.23
CA ASN A 385 -6.08 -22.42 26.17
C ASN A 385 -5.60 -21.49 25.05
N VAL A 386 -6.45 -20.56 24.61
CA VAL A 386 -6.07 -19.56 23.60
C VAL A 386 -4.95 -18.66 24.10
N ALA A 387 -4.99 -18.22 25.37
CA ALA A 387 -3.92 -17.42 25.96
C ALA A 387 -2.58 -18.18 26.02
N LEU A 388 -2.61 -19.48 26.31
CA LEU A 388 -1.40 -20.32 26.33
C LEU A 388 -0.81 -20.52 24.94
N GLU A 389 -1.64 -20.76 23.93
CA GLU A 389 -1.19 -20.89 22.54
C GLU A 389 -0.58 -19.57 22.05
N VAL A 390 -1.25 -18.44 22.24
CA VAL A 390 -0.75 -17.12 21.81
C VAL A 390 0.51 -16.72 22.59
N ASN A 391 0.60 -17.01 23.89
CA ASN A 391 1.84 -16.77 24.64
C ASN A 391 2.98 -17.67 24.14
N SER A 392 2.70 -18.94 23.81
CA SER A 392 3.70 -19.84 23.25
C SER A 392 4.24 -19.30 21.91
N LEU A 393 3.35 -18.80 21.04
CA LEU A 393 3.72 -18.14 19.78
C LEU A 393 4.54 -16.86 20.01
N LYS A 394 4.12 -16.03 20.96
CA LYS A 394 4.82 -14.80 21.34
C LYS A 394 6.27 -15.11 21.77
N PHE A 395 6.47 -16.11 22.63
CA PHE A 395 7.80 -16.49 23.08
C PHE A 395 8.62 -17.17 21.98
N ALA A 396 8.01 -18.01 21.15
CA ALA A 396 8.68 -18.67 20.03
C ALA A 396 9.24 -17.65 19.01
N GLN A 397 8.53 -16.54 18.78
CA GLN A 397 8.91 -15.52 17.79
C GLN A 397 9.50 -14.24 18.41
N ASN A 398 9.80 -14.24 19.71
CA ASN A 398 10.37 -13.11 20.46
C ASN A 398 9.62 -11.78 20.26
N ARG A 399 8.28 -11.82 20.37
CA ARG A 399 7.39 -10.66 20.14
C ARG A 399 6.92 -9.99 21.43
N THR A 400 6.46 -8.75 21.29
CA THR A 400 5.90 -7.98 22.41
C THR A 400 4.42 -8.32 22.63
N PHE A 401 3.87 -7.90 23.77
CA PHE A 401 2.44 -8.09 24.03
C PHE A 401 1.57 -7.21 23.11
N ALA A 402 2.00 -5.97 22.82
CA ALA A 402 1.40 -5.09 21.82
C ALA A 402 1.23 -5.74 20.44
N ASP A 403 2.23 -6.48 19.97
CA ASP A 403 2.19 -7.19 18.68
C ASP A 403 1.08 -8.26 18.61
N CYS A 404 0.69 -8.83 19.77
CA CYS A 404 -0.36 -9.84 19.88
C CYS A 404 -1.76 -9.21 19.93
N LEU A 405 -1.89 -8.01 20.48
CA LEU A 405 -3.18 -7.37 20.75
C LEU A 405 -3.92 -6.96 19.48
N GLN A 406 -3.20 -6.38 18.51
CA GLN A 406 -3.77 -5.95 17.25
C GLN A 406 -4.43 -7.11 16.45
N PRO A 407 -3.74 -8.25 16.17
CA PRO A 407 -4.37 -9.36 15.45
C PRO A 407 -5.51 -9.99 16.24
N LEU A 408 -5.36 -10.19 17.56
CA LEU A 408 -6.43 -10.74 18.41
C LEU A 408 -7.73 -9.91 18.32
N LEU A 409 -7.59 -8.59 18.43
CA LEU A 409 -8.72 -7.67 18.38
C LEU A 409 -9.34 -7.61 16.97
N LEU A 410 -8.52 -7.57 15.92
CA LEU A 410 -9.01 -7.58 14.54
C LEU A 410 -9.76 -8.87 14.21
N THR A 411 -9.27 -10.05 14.61
CA THR A 411 -10.00 -11.32 14.41
C THR A 411 -11.32 -11.31 15.15
N LEU A 412 -11.32 -10.89 16.41
CA LEU A 412 -12.54 -10.76 17.23
C LEU A 412 -13.58 -9.87 16.56
N LEU A 413 -13.17 -8.71 16.04
CA LEU A 413 -14.10 -7.78 15.39
C LEU A 413 -14.56 -8.29 14.02
N SER A 414 -13.68 -8.95 13.27
CA SER A 414 -14.01 -9.52 11.97
C SER A 414 -15.01 -10.69 12.06
N SER A 415 -14.92 -11.51 13.11
CA SER A 415 -15.82 -12.65 13.34
C SER A 415 -17.26 -12.21 13.64
N LEU A 416 -17.45 -10.98 14.13
CA LEU A 416 -18.76 -10.42 14.44
C LEU A 416 -19.57 -9.99 13.21
N GLN A 417 -18.96 -9.93 12.02
CA GLN A 417 -19.60 -9.52 10.76
C GLN A 417 -20.46 -8.25 10.90
N LEU A 418 -19.92 -7.21 11.56
CA LEU A 418 -20.68 -6.01 11.96
C LEU A 418 -21.31 -5.24 10.78
N SER A 419 -20.78 -5.41 9.57
CA SER A 419 -21.25 -4.77 8.33
C SER A 419 -22.61 -5.28 7.83
N THR A 420 -23.04 -6.48 8.22
CA THR A 420 -24.32 -7.08 7.79
C THR A 420 -25.47 -6.78 8.76
N ARG A 421 -25.20 -6.09 9.89
CA ARG A 421 -26.14 -5.98 11.02
C ARG A 421 -26.62 -4.55 11.29
N THR A 422 -27.83 -4.47 11.84
CA THR A 422 -28.51 -3.21 12.13
C THR A 422 -27.88 -2.45 13.32
N LYS A 423 -28.01 -1.12 13.37
CA LYS A 423 -27.40 -0.25 14.40
C LYS A 423 -27.77 -0.63 15.85
N LYS A 424 -28.90 -1.30 16.09
CA LYS A 424 -29.34 -1.75 17.43
C LYS A 424 -28.75 -3.09 17.85
N GLU A 425 -28.33 -3.92 16.90
CA GLU A 425 -27.83 -5.27 17.15
C GLU A 425 -26.32 -5.28 17.39
N ARG A 426 -25.58 -4.35 16.77
CA ARG A 426 -24.11 -4.24 16.89
C ARG A 426 -23.63 -4.16 18.35
N PRO A 427 -24.18 -3.28 19.23
CA PRO A 427 -23.67 -3.16 20.59
C PRO A 427 -23.93 -4.42 21.45
N ARG A 428 -25.03 -5.13 21.17
CA ARG A 428 -25.39 -6.36 21.90
C ARG A 428 -24.42 -7.50 21.60
N GLU A 429 -24.03 -7.64 20.34
CA GLU A 429 -23.10 -8.68 19.91
C GLU A 429 -21.67 -8.36 20.36
N ILE A 430 -21.25 -7.10 20.30
CA ILE A 430 -19.96 -6.65 20.84
C ILE A 430 -19.88 -6.92 22.35
N LYS A 431 -20.92 -6.55 23.12
CA LYS A 431 -20.98 -6.87 24.56
C LYS A 431 -20.92 -8.36 24.85
N ARG A 432 -21.58 -9.20 24.03
CA ARG A 432 -21.50 -10.66 24.14
C ARG A 432 -20.08 -11.18 23.90
N CYS A 433 -19.42 -10.64 22.87
CA CYS A 433 -18.05 -10.99 22.52
C CYS A 433 -17.05 -10.58 23.61
N LEU A 434 -17.14 -9.34 24.09
CA LEU A 434 -16.28 -8.83 25.17
C LEU A 434 -16.52 -9.55 26.49
N LYS A 435 -17.76 -9.94 26.79
CA LYS A 435 -18.03 -10.75 27.98
C LYS A 435 -17.31 -12.11 27.96
N ARG A 436 -17.09 -12.68 26.76
CA ARG A 436 -16.39 -13.96 26.58
C ARG A 436 -14.87 -13.79 26.46
N TRP A 437 -14.43 -12.85 25.65
CA TRP A 437 -13.03 -12.70 25.21
C TRP A 437 -12.33 -11.47 25.79
N GLY A 438 -13.01 -10.59 26.52
CA GLY A 438 -12.42 -9.41 27.15
C GLY A 438 -11.34 -9.78 28.18
N ALA A 439 -11.52 -10.88 28.91
CA ALA A 439 -10.52 -11.42 29.82
C ALA A 439 -9.25 -11.91 29.09
N LEU A 440 -9.34 -12.30 27.81
CA LEU A 440 -8.18 -12.63 26.99
C LEU A 440 -7.39 -11.35 26.72
N LEU A 441 -8.05 -10.31 26.20
CA LEU A 441 -7.40 -9.03 25.89
C LEU A 441 -6.74 -8.41 27.14
N GLY A 442 -7.45 -8.42 28.28
CA GLY A 442 -6.92 -7.92 29.55
C GLY A 442 -5.65 -8.63 30.04
N ARG A 443 -5.40 -9.89 29.64
CA ARG A 443 -4.15 -10.61 29.98
C ARG A 443 -2.95 -10.15 29.17
N PHE A 444 -3.19 -9.64 27.96
CA PHE A 444 -2.14 -9.17 27.06
C PHE A 444 -1.89 -7.66 27.20
N VAL A 445 -2.79 -6.92 27.84
CA VAL A 445 -2.54 -5.51 28.21
C VAL A 445 -1.72 -5.48 29.51
N GLN A 446 -0.44 -5.10 29.43
CA GLN A 446 0.45 -5.00 30.61
C GLN A 446 0.99 -3.60 30.85
N SER A 447 1.06 -2.79 29.79
CA SER A 447 1.65 -1.46 29.81
C SER A 447 0.71 -0.42 29.20
N GLN A 448 1.01 0.85 29.46
CA GLN A 448 0.29 1.97 28.85
C GLN A 448 0.37 1.94 27.32
N ALA A 449 1.51 1.52 26.76
CA ALA A 449 1.69 1.40 25.31
C ALA A 449 0.76 0.35 24.69
N ASP A 450 0.46 -0.73 25.42
CA ASP A 450 -0.46 -1.78 24.95
C ASP A 450 -1.91 -1.26 24.85
N GLN A 451 -2.32 -0.40 25.80
CA GLN A 451 -3.62 0.27 25.79
C GLN A 451 -3.74 1.23 24.61
N ASP A 452 -2.69 1.99 24.33
CA ASP A 452 -2.63 2.93 23.20
C ASP A 452 -2.74 2.20 21.85
N VAL A 453 -2.12 1.02 21.72
CA VAL A 453 -2.25 0.16 20.52
C VAL A 453 -3.65 -0.41 20.37
N LEU A 454 -4.26 -0.88 21.47
CA LEU A 454 -5.63 -1.40 21.45
C LEU A 454 -6.60 -0.29 21.02
N LEU A 455 -6.47 0.90 21.61
CA LEU A 455 -7.29 2.05 21.31
C LEU A 455 -7.09 2.53 19.86
N ALA A 456 -5.86 2.64 19.37
CA ALA A 456 -5.59 2.99 17.97
C ALA A 456 -6.18 1.97 16.99
N THR A 457 -6.08 0.68 17.32
CA THR A 457 -6.68 -0.40 16.53
C THR A 457 -8.20 -0.31 16.56
N LEU A 458 -8.81 -0.05 17.71
CA LEU A 458 -10.24 0.15 17.85
C LEU A 458 -10.70 1.34 17.01
N ILE A 459 -10.06 2.49 17.11
CA ILE A 459 -10.41 3.68 16.31
C ILE A 459 -10.31 3.39 14.81
N SER A 460 -9.31 2.60 14.38
CA SER A 460 -9.17 2.19 12.98
C SER A 460 -10.33 1.32 12.48
N VAL A 461 -11.05 0.65 13.38
CA VAL A 461 -12.22 -0.19 13.07
C VAL A 461 -13.55 0.49 13.43
N ALA A 462 -13.55 1.39 14.41
CA ALA A 462 -14.72 1.94 15.10
C ALA A 462 -15.29 3.20 14.46
N THR A 463 -14.93 3.53 13.22
CA THR A 463 -15.68 4.51 12.41
C THR A 463 -17.17 4.17 12.22
N GLU A 464 -17.71 3.12 12.87
CA GLU A 464 -19.15 2.84 12.97
C GLU A 464 -19.69 2.22 14.31
N SER A 465 -19.05 2.33 15.50
CA SER A 465 -19.65 1.76 16.74
C SER A 465 -19.20 2.30 18.11
N ASP A 466 -20.16 2.55 19.02
CA ASP A 466 -20.05 3.14 20.39
C ASP A 466 -19.96 2.12 21.56
N ALA A 467 -19.20 1.03 21.47
CA ALA A 467 -19.29 0.00 22.51
C ALA A 467 -17.96 -0.67 22.88
N LEU A 468 -17.18 -0.10 23.80
CA LEU A 468 -15.94 -0.74 24.33
C LEU A 468 -15.42 -0.16 25.67
N ALA A 469 -16.30 0.07 26.65
CA ALA A 469 -15.93 0.64 27.95
C ALA A 469 -15.20 -0.33 28.91
N ASP A 470 -15.26 -1.65 28.71
CA ASP A 470 -14.85 -2.61 29.76
C ASP A 470 -13.37 -3.09 29.68
N VAL A 471 -12.59 -2.68 28.66
CA VAL A 471 -11.24 -3.23 28.41
C VAL A 471 -10.11 -2.20 28.57
N LEU A 472 -10.43 -0.92 28.50
CA LEU A 472 -9.46 0.18 28.58
C LEU A 472 -9.59 0.90 29.93
N SER A 473 -8.47 1.43 30.45
CA SER A 473 -8.52 2.27 31.64
C SER A 473 -9.10 3.64 31.32
N GLU A 474 -9.72 4.26 32.33
CA GLU A 474 -10.35 5.58 32.23
C GLU A 474 -9.31 6.65 31.86
N GLU A 475 -8.12 6.62 32.47
CA GLU A 475 -7.00 7.51 32.13
C GLU A 475 -6.60 7.43 30.63
N ALA A 476 -6.60 6.23 30.03
CA ALA A 476 -6.24 6.07 28.62
C ALA A 476 -7.31 6.68 27.69
N ILE A 477 -8.58 6.53 28.05
CA ILE A 477 -9.72 7.08 27.32
C ILE A 477 -9.70 8.62 27.39
N LEU A 478 -9.43 9.19 28.58
CA LEU A 478 -9.37 10.65 28.78
C LEU A 478 -8.16 11.31 28.10
N ARG A 479 -6.98 10.65 28.11
CA ARG A 479 -5.82 11.11 27.32
C ARG A 479 -6.09 11.11 25.83
N TRP A 480 -6.81 10.10 25.35
CA TRP A 480 -7.24 10.10 23.96
C TRP A 480 -8.25 11.20 23.67
N ALA A 481 -9.24 11.40 24.54
CA ALA A 481 -10.23 12.45 24.37
C ALA A 481 -9.57 13.84 24.29
N SER A 482 -8.62 14.13 25.19
CA SER A 482 -7.83 15.37 25.15
C SER A 482 -6.94 15.49 23.90
N ALA A 483 -6.34 14.41 23.43
CA ALA A 483 -5.60 14.41 22.16
C ALA A 483 -6.53 14.59 20.94
N ALA A 484 -7.74 14.03 20.99
CA ALA A 484 -8.79 14.15 19.99
C ALA A 484 -9.44 15.55 20.01
N GLU A 485 -9.36 16.28 21.12
CA GLU A 485 -9.79 17.67 21.19
C GLU A 485 -8.92 18.62 20.37
N ALA A 486 -7.64 18.30 20.25
CA ALA A 486 -6.71 19.02 19.37
C ALA A 486 -6.91 18.70 17.87
N ALA A 487 -7.80 17.74 17.53
CA ALA A 487 -8.07 17.38 16.14
C ALA A 487 -9.00 18.41 15.45
N PRO A 488 -8.85 18.66 14.13
CA PRO A 488 -9.66 19.63 13.40
C PRO A 488 -11.16 19.31 13.45
N CYS A 489 -12.00 20.35 13.56
CA CYS A 489 -13.47 20.26 13.47
C CYS A 489 -13.88 19.55 12.18
N GLY A 490 -14.56 18.40 12.30
CA GLY A 490 -15.05 17.59 11.17
C GLY A 490 -14.22 16.35 10.82
N SER A 491 -13.11 16.07 11.52
CA SER A 491 -12.39 14.80 11.39
C SER A 491 -13.23 13.62 11.92
N PRO A 492 -13.03 12.36 11.43
CA PRO A 492 -13.72 11.18 11.96
C PRO A 492 -13.47 11.00 13.45
N THR A 493 -12.26 11.34 13.91
CA THR A 493 -11.88 11.35 15.32
C THR A 493 -12.69 12.37 16.11
N ARG A 494 -12.95 13.57 15.57
CA ARG A 494 -13.81 14.58 16.20
C ARG A 494 -15.29 14.17 16.18
N ALA A 495 -15.78 13.56 15.10
CA ALA A 495 -17.14 13.04 15.05
C ALA A 495 -17.37 11.89 16.04
N LEU A 496 -16.36 11.04 16.25
CA LEU A 496 -16.38 9.97 17.25
C LEU A 496 -16.28 10.54 18.67
N LEU A 497 -15.48 11.61 18.87
CA LEU A 497 -15.46 12.36 20.13
C LEU A 497 -16.82 13.00 20.43
N ASP A 498 -17.46 13.62 19.44
CA ASP A 498 -18.78 14.24 19.59
C ASP A 498 -19.87 13.18 19.88
N SER A 499 -19.77 11.98 19.29
CA SER A 499 -20.65 10.83 19.59
C SER A 499 -20.40 10.26 20.98
N ALA A 500 -19.13 10.23 21.41
CA ALA A 500 -18.70 9.73 22.71
C ALA A 500 -18.81 10.78 23.83
N ALA A 501 -19.14 12.03 23.54
CA ALA A 501 -19.20 13.11 24.53
C ALA A 501 -20.11 12.79 25.74
N PRO A 502 -21.33 12.22 25.56
CA PRO A 502 -22.17 11.83 26.70
C PRO A 502 -21.53 10.75 27.59
N PHE A 503 -20.71 9.88 26.99
CA PHE A 503 -20.00 8.83 27.71
C PHE A 503 -18.77 9.39 28.43
N LEU A 504 -18.03 10.32 27.82
CA LEU A 504 -16.88 10.98 28.45
C LEU A 504 -17.29 11.84 29.65
N THR A 505 -18.43 12.55 29.55
CA THR A 505 -18.99 13.29 30.68
C THR A 505 -19.39 12.35 31.82
N TRP A 506 -20.05 11.23 31.51
CA TRP A 506 -20.37 10.21 32.52
C TRP A 506 -19.11 9.61 33.17
N LEU A 507 -18.05 9.39 32.39
CA LEU A 507 -16.79 8.83 32.87
C LEU A 507 -16.08 9.79 33.85
N GLN A 508 -16.09 11.09 33.55
CA GLN A 508 -15.53 12.14 34.41
C GLN A 508 -16.34 12.32 35.70
N GLU A 509 -17.67 12.26 35.61
CA GLU A 509 -18.55 12.32 36.79
C GLU A 509 -18.41 11.07 37.68
N ALA A 510 -18.18 9.90 37.10
CA ALA A 510 -17.98 8.65 37.85
C ALA A 510 -16.63 8.59 38.58
N GLU A 511 -15.59 9.28 38.06
CA GLU A 511 -14.29 9.41 38.71
C GLU A 511 -14.38 10.29 39.97
N GLU A 512 -15.09 11.43 39.87
CA GLU A 512 -15.33 12.34 41.01
C GLU A 512 -16.09 11.65 42.17
N ASP A 513 -17.08 10.81 41.86
CA ASP A 513 -17.83 10.03 42.88
C ASP A 513 -16.97 8.95 43.56
N SER A 514 -15.87 8.50 42.93
CA SER A 514 -15.00 7.44 43.46
C SER A 514 -13.83 7.96 44.31
N GLU A 515 -13.53 9.27 44.23
CA GLU A 515 -12.56 9.95 45.10
C GLU A 515 -13.21 10.45 46.42
N GLU A 516 -14.54 10.46 46.51
CA GLU A 516 -15.30 10.88 47.71
C GLU A 516 -15.65 9.74 48.70
N ASP A 517 -15.38 8.47 48.35
CA ASP A 517 -15.52 7.27 49.22
C ASP A 517 -14.15 6.69 49.65
#